data_AF-A0A4S8R9P2-F1
#
_entry.id   AF-A0A4S8R9P2-F1
#
_cell.length_a   1.000
_cell.length_b   1.000
_cell.length_c   1.000
_cell.angle_alpha   90.00
_cell.angle_beta   90.00
_cell.angle_gamma   90.00
#
_symmetry.space_group_name_H-M   'P 1'
#
loop_
_entity.id
_entity.type
_entity.pdbx_description
1 polymer ?
#
loop_
_entity_poly.entity_id
_entity_poly.type
_entity_poly.pdbx_seq_one_letter_code
_entity_poly.pdbx_strand_id
1 'polypeptide(L)'
;MDSMAPELLKHLLSYLPISSLRSCRLVDRTFSIIAFSLLFSHIPHWLDCNKSLQFLISIAHDAFNRPAVIWSPWATIPDVRIDAIWLQIVWKLFKGSDFHAEGRREELTAENFARLSGVVEMSEARLRTAQVCT
;
A
#
# COMPACT_ATOMS: atom_id res chain seq x y z
N MET A 1 15.16 18.33 17.88
CA MET A 1 14.87 18.26 16.42
C MET A 1 13.43 18.64 16.11
N ASP A 2 12.59 18.90 17.11
CA ASP A 2 11.14 19.14 16.98
C ASP A 2 10.76 20.48 16.33
N SER A 3 11.75 21.35 16.09
CA SER A 3 11.58 22.63 15.38
C SER A 3 11.87 22.55 13.88
N MET A 4 12.24 21.38 13.35
CA MET A 4 12.58 21.22 11.94
C MET A 4 11.31 21.13 11.09
N ALA A 5 11.28 21.85 9.97
CA ALA A 5 10.16 21.82 9.03
C ALA A 5 9.93 20.38 8.50
N PRO A 6 8.67 19.87 8.50
CA PRO A 6 8.35 18.52 8.04
C PRO A 6 8.83 18.22 6.61
N GLU A 7 8.88 19.23 5.75
CA GLU A 7 9.31 19.14 4.36
C GLU A 7 10.82 18.84 4.26
N LEU A 8 11.63 19.51 5.09
CA LEU A 8 13.07 19.25 5.18
C LEU A 8 13.33 17.87 5.75
N LEU A 9 12.53 17.45 6.73
CA LEU A 9 12.62 16.12 7.30
C LEU A 9 12.27 15.04 6.26
N LYS A 10 11.21 15.25 5.48
CA LYS A 10 10.84 14.37 4.38
C LYS A 10 11.96 14.25 3.35
N HIS A 11 12.60 15.37 2.99
CA HIS A 11 13.71 15.37 2.06
C HIS A 11 14.91 14.57 2.59
N LEU A 12 15.32 14.80 3.84
CA LEU A 12 16.42 14.06 4.47
C LEU A 12 16.14 12.56 4.53
N LEU A 13 14.94 12.18 4.98
CA LEU A 13 14.55 10.77 5.08
C LEU A 13 14.47 10.10 3.69
N SER A 14 14.15 10.85 2.63
CA SER A 14 14.08 10.29 1.27
C SER A 14 15.43 9.79 0.72
N TYR A 15 16.56 10.27 1.26
CA TYR A 15 17.90 9.80 0.89
C TYR A 15 18.39 8.61 1.72
N LEU A 16 17.67 8.24 2.78
CA LEU A 16 18.07 7.12 3.62
C LEU A 16 17.66 5.78 3.00
N PRO A 17 18.45 4.71 3.23
CA PRO A 17 18.04 3.38 2.83
C PRO A 17 16.81 2.93 3.62
N ILE A 18 15.97 2.10 2.98
CA ILE A 18 14.70 1.57 3.53
C ILE A 18 14.92 0.88 4.89
N SER A 19 16.06 0.21 5.09
CA SER A 19 16.42 -0.43 6.36
C SER A 19 16.47 0.57 7.51
N SER A 20 17.06 1.75 7.29
CA SER A 20 17.24 2.79 8.30
C SER A 20 15.94 3.53 8.61
N LEU A 21 15.03 3.64 7.64
CA LEU A 21 13.71 4.25 7.84
C LEU A 21 12.89 3.54 8.93
N ARG A 22 13.07 2.24 9.12
CA ARG A 22 12.40 1.48 10.18
C ARG A 22 12.79 1.98 11.57
N SER A 23 14.08 2.24 11.79
CA SER A 23 14.60 2.77 13.06
C SER A 23 14.18 4.23 13.26
N CYS A 24 14.13 5.03 12.19
CA CYS A 24 13.68 6.42 12.25
C CYS A 24 12.26 6.56 12.82
N ARG A 25 11.39 5.57 12.62
CA ARG A 25 10.00 5.59 13.15
C ARG A 25 9.92 5.63 14.68
N LEU A 26 11.00 5.28 15.37
CA LEU A 26 11.06 5.22 16.84
C LEU A 26 11.51 6.54 17.47
N VAL A 27 11.94 7.53 16.67
CA VAL A 27 12.52 8.78 17.18
C VAL A 27 11.44 9.72 17.73
N ASP A 28 10.42 10.01 16.91
CA ASP A 28 9.29 10.88 17.26
C ASP A 28 8.08 10.57 16.35
N ARG A 29 6.89 11.03 16.72
CA ARG A 29 5.66 10.95 15.94
C ARG A 29 5.84 11.52 14.53
N THR A 30 6.53 12.65 14.37
CA THR A 30 6.73 13.29 13.07
C THR A 30 7.59 12.41 12.16
N PHE A 31 8.69 11.87 12.70
CA PHE A 31 9.52 10.89 12.00
C PHE A 31 8.74 9.64 11.65
N SER A 32 7.90 9.14 12.56
CA SER A 32 7.08 7.95 12.35
C SER A 32 6.12 8.12 11.17
N ILE A 33 5.41 9.26 11.09
CA ILE A 33 4.45 9.55 10.01
C ILE A 33 5.17 9.65 8.66
N ILE A 34 6.29 10.38 8.61
CA ILE A 34 7.02 10.61 7.36
C ILE A 34 7.71 9.32 6.90
N ALA A 35 8.42 8.63 7.79
CA ALA A 35 9.08 7.37 7.46
C ALA A 35 8.09 6.28 7.07
N PHE A 36 6.91 6.22 7.70
CA PHE A 36 5.83 5.30 7.29
C PHE A 36 5.40 5.57 5.84
N SER A 37 5.14 6.83 5.50
CA SER A 37 4.75 7.22 4.14
C SER A 37 5.81 6.87 3.10
N LEU A 38 7.10 7.00 3.45
CA LEU A 38 8.20 6.64 2.57
C LEU A 38 8.35 5.12 2.39
N LEU A 39 8.30 4.36 3.49
CA LEU A 39 8.42 2.89 3.49
C LEU A 39 7.37 2.23 2.60
N PHE A 40 6.15 2.74 2.62
CA PHE A 40 5.00 2.14 1.94
C PHE A 40 4.49 2.96 0.76
N SER A 41 5.31 3.88 0.23
CA SER A 41 4.96 4.76 -0.90
C SER A 41 4.59 4.03 -2.19
N HIS A 42 5.04 2.78 -2.36
CA HIS A 42 4.73 1.94 -3.51
C HIS A 42 3.33 1.32 -3.45
N ILE A 43 2.79 1.06 -2.25
CA ILE A 43 1.51 0.35 -2.07
C ILE A 43 0.34 1.07 -2.78
N PRO A 44 0.17 2.41 -2.66
CA PRO A 44 -0.90 3.10 -3.38
C PRO A 44 -0.80 2.97 -4.90
N HIS A 45 0.41 2.82 -5.45
CA HIS A 45 0.61 2.68 -6.90
C HIS A 45 0.11 1.32 -7.40
N TRP A 46 0.36 0.25 -6.65
CA TRP A 46 -0.20 -1.08 -6.94
C TRP A 46 -1.73 -1.13 -6.84
N LEU A 47 -2.29 -0.26 -5.99
CA LEU A 47 -3.73 -0.16 -5.77
C LEU A 47 -4.41 0.86 -6.68
N ASP A 48 -3.71 1.48 -7.64
CA ASP A 48 -4.30 2.41 -8.62
C ASP A 48 -4.64 1.65 -9.92
N CYS A 49 -5.93 1.64 -10.29
CA CYS A 49 -6.41 0.82 -11.40
C CYS A 49 -5.94 1.38 -12.72
N ASN A 50 -5.96 2.71 -12.82
CA ASN A 50 -5.58 3.42 -14.03
C ASN A 50 -4.08 3.28 -14.27
N LYS A 51 -3.25 3.43 -13.23
CA LYS A 51 -1.79 3.21 -13.36
C LYS A 51 -1.47 1.75 -13.69
N SER A 52 -2.12 0.80 -13.04
CA SER A 52 -1.92 -0.63 -13.29
C SER A 52 -2.33 -1.02 -14.72
N LEU A 53 -3.47 -0.51 -15.19
CA LEU A 53 -3.95 -0.72 -16.55
C LEU A 53 -3.03 -0.08 -17.58
N GLN A 54 -2.58 1.15 -17.35
CA GLN A 54 -1.62 1.83 -18.24
C GLN A 54 -0.29 1.07 -18.34
N PHE A 55 0.20 0.56 -17.20
CA PHE A 55 1.38 -0.31 -17.19
C PHE A 55 1.13 -1.63 -17.95
N LEU A 56 -0.03 -2.25 -17.77
CA LEU A 56 -0.40 -3.46 -18.52
C LEU A 56 -0.48 -3.20 -20.02
N ILE A 57 -1.09 -2.08 -20.45
CA ILE A 57 -1.20 -1.71 -21.87
C ILE A 57 0.19 -1.47 -22.46
N SER A 58 1.08 -0.79 -21.72
CA SER A 58 2.43 -0.48 -22.22
C SER A 58 3.27 -1.74 -22.44
N ILE A 59 3.09 -2.78 -21.63
CA ILE A 59 3.79 -4.06 -21.78
C ILE A 59 3.02 -5.09 -22.63
N ALA A 60 1.71 -4.94 -22.82
CA ALA A 60 0.89 -5.91 -23.56
C ALA A 60 1.35 -6.08 -25.01
N HIS A 61 1.78 -4.98 -25.63
CA HIS A 61 2.28 -4.94 -26.99
C HIS A 61 3.75 -5.38 -27.12
N ASP A 62 4.47 -5.51 -26.00
CA ASP A 62 5.86 -5.96 -25.98
C ASP A 62 5.93 -7.49 -25.79
N ALA A 63 5.91 -8.22 -26.91
CA ALA A 63 5.92 -9.69 -26.89
C ALA A 63 7.19 -10.31 -26.26
N PHE A 64 8.31 -9.56 -26.22
CA PHE A 64 9.58 -10.07 -25.72
C PHE A 64 9.77 -9.80 -24.22
N ASN A 65 9.30 -8.65 -23.73
CA ASN A 65 9.45 -8.27 -22.32
C ASN A 65 8.19 -8.48 -21.48
N ARG A 66 7.05 -8.86 -22.09
CA ARG A 66 5.84 -9.14 -21.30
C ARG A 66 6.04 -10.37 -20.40
N PRO A 67 5.68 -10.29 -19.10
CA PRO A 67 5.76 -11.45 -18.21
C PRO A 67 4.78 -12.54 -18.66
N ALA A 68 5.28 -13.74 -19.01
CA ALA A 68 4.44 -14.83 -19.48
C ALA A 68 3.39 -15.28 -18.44
N VAL A 69 3.68 -15.09 -17.14
CA VAL A 69 2.84 -15.53 -16.03
C VAL A 69 1.47 -14.83 -16.00
N ILE A 70 1.40 -13.53 -16.28
CA ILE A 70 0.12 -12.78 -16.22
C ILE A 70 -0.79 -13.05 -17.42
N TRP A 71 -0.24 -13.61 -18.51
CA TRP A 71 -0.96 -13.96 -19.74
C TRP A 71 -1.25 -15.47 -19.85
N SER A 72 -0.86 -16.24 -18.83
CA SER A 72 -1.13 -17.67 -18.78
C SER A 72 -2.64 -17.91 -18.62
N PRO A 73 -3.21 -18.92 -19.31
CA PRO A 73 -4.57 -19.40 -19.01
C PRO A 73 -4.75 -19.86 -17.55
N TRP A 74 -3.63 -20.12 -16.86
CA TRP A 74 -3.56 -20.53 -15.46
C TRP A 74 -3.26 -19.37 -14.51
N ALA A 75 -3.21 -18.12 -15.00
CA ALA A 75 -3.08 -16.95 -14.16
C ALA A 75 -4.35 -16.77 -13.34
N THR A 76 -4.32 -17.14 -12.06
CA THR A 76 -5.42 -16.97 -11.13
C THR A 76 -5.11 -15.87 -10.12
N ILE A 77 -6.17 -15.28 -9.56
CA ILE A 77 -6.04 -14.40 -8.40
C ILE A 77 -5.47 -15.22 -7.25
N PRO A 78 -4.43 -14.74 -6.54
CA PRO A 78 -3.88 -15.46 -5.41
C PRO A 78 -4.95 -15.74 -4.35
N ASP A 79 -5.14 -17.02 -4.01
CA ASP A 79 -6.05 -17.43 -2.94
C ASP A 79 -5.33 -17.43 -1.59
N VAL A 80 -4.80 -16.26 -1.22
CA VAL A 80 -4.06 -16.06 0.03
C VAL A 80 -4.92 -15.21 0.96
N ARG A 81 -4.91 -15.54 2.26
CA ARG A 81 -5.56 -14.71 3.27
C ARG A 81 -4.86 -13.36 3.39
N ILE A 82 -5.65 -12.29 3.49
CA ILE A 82 -5.12 -10.95 3.71
C ILE A 82 -4.70 -10.83 5.16
N ASP A 83 -3.46 -10.41 5.36
CA ASP A 83 -2.87 -10.17 6.67
C ASP A 83 -3.48 -8.90 7.27
N ALA A 84 -3.88 -8.99 8.54
CA ALA A 84 -4.52 -7.88 9.24
C ALA A 84 -3.57 -6.66 9.38
N ILE A 85 -2.27 -6.89 9.59
CA ILE A 85 -1.26 -5.83 9.67
C ILE A 85 -1.12 -5.15 8.30
N TRP A 86 -1.06 -5.93 7.22
CA TRP A 86 -1.02 -5.38 5.87
C TRP A 86 -2.25 -4.52 5.58
N LEU A 87 -3.43 -4.99 5.96
CA LEU A 87 -4.69 -4.27 5.77
C LEU A 87 -4.73 -2.94 6.56
N GLN A 88 -4.18 -2.94 7.77
CA GLN A 88 -4.01 -1.71 8.58
C GLN A 88 -3.03 -0.72 7.93
N ILE A 89 -1.95 -1.21 7.31
CA ILE A 89 -1.01 -0.37 6.55
C ILE A 89 -1.73 0.29 5.39
N VAL A 90 -2.48 -0.48 4.59
CA VAL A 90 -3.25 0.04 3.46
C VAL A 90 -4.29 1.06 3.94
N TRP A 91 -5.01 0.77 5.01
CA TRP A 91 -5.97 1.71 5.60
C TRP A 91 -5.31 3.04 5.95
N LYS A 92 -4.20 2.98 6.70
CA LYS A 92 -3.46 4.16 7.14
C LYS A 92 -2.95 5.00 5.98
N LEU A 93 -2.53 4.36 4.88
CA LEU A 93 -2.08 5.06 3.67
C LEU A 93 -3.21 5.81 2.97
N PHE A 94 -4.41 5.23 2.89
CA PHE A 94 -5.55 5.84 2.19
C PHE A 94 -6.33 6.84 3.05
N LYS A 95 -6.45 6.59 4.34
CA LYS A 95 -7.23 7.43 5.27
C LYS A 95 -6.39 8.42 6.07
N GLY A 96 -5.07 8.22 6.13
CA GLY A 96 -4.16 9.05 6.91
C GLY A 96 -4.26 8.84 8.43
N SER A 97 -5.07 7.88 8.88
CA SER A 97 -5.30 7.57 10.29
C SER A 97 -5.34 6.06 10.52
N ASP A 98 -5.10 5.64 11.76
CA ASP A 98 -5.28 4.26 12.16
C ASP A 98 -6.79 3.91 12.16
N PHE A 99 -7.13 2.66 11.86
CA PHE A 99 -8.52 2.22 11.92
C PHE A 99 -8.94 2.08 13.38
N HIS A 100 -9.92 2.89 13.78
CA HIS A 100 -10.58 2.78 15.08
C HIS A 100 -12.03 2.39 14.85
N ALA A 101 -12.42 1.22 15.35
CA ALA A 101 -13.79 0.76 15.28
C ALA A 101 -14.64 1.61 16.24
N GLU A 102 -15.24 2.68 15.73
CA GLU A 102 -16.07 3.58 16.53
C GLU A 102 -17.33 2.85 17.02
N GLY A 103 -17.33 2.41 18.28
CA GLY A 103 -18.53 1.96 19.00
C GLY A 103 -19.09 0.57 18.62
N ARG A 104 -18.61 -0.07 17.55
CA ARG A 104 -18.85 -1.49 17.25
C ARG A 104 -17.51 -2.21 17.24
N ARG A 105 -17.44 -3.42 17.79
CA ARG A 105 -16.29 -4.34 17.62
C ARG A 105 -16.21 -4.85 16.18
N GLU A 106 -16.24 -3.95 15.20
CA GLU A 106 -16.07 -4.30 13.81
C GLU A 106 -14.58 -4.26 13.50
N GLU A 107 -14.00 -5.42 13.20
CA GLU A 107 -12.61 -5.52 12.77
C GLU A 107 -12.50 -5.10 11.30
N LEU A 108 -11.35 -4.53 10.92
CA LEU A 108 -11.08 -4.25 9.52
C LEU A 108 -10.80 -5.57 8.81
N THR A 109 -11.64 -5.92 7.84
CA THR A 109 -11.52 -7.11 7.01
C THR A 109 -11.50 -6.72 5.53
N ALA A 110 -11.04 -7.63 4.68
CA ALA A 110 -11.02 -7.37 3.23
C ALA A 110 -12.43 -7.15 2.66
N GLU A 111 -13.43 -7.83 3.22
CA GLU A 111 -14.83 -7.76 2.81
C GLU A 111 -15.45 -6.39 3.13
N ASN A 112 -15.11 -5.81 4.30
CA ASN A 112 -15.66 -4.52 4.70
C ASN A 112 -14.77 -3.33 4.31
N PHE A 113 -13.54 -3.57 3.83
CA PHE A 113 -12.59 -2.51 3.49
C PHE A 113 -13.17 -1.52 2.47
N ALA A 114 -13.71 -1.97 1.35
CA ALA A 114 -14.26 -1.09 0.31
C ALA A 114 -15.39 -0.21 0.87
N ARG A 115 -16.29 -0.81 1.67
CA ARG A 115 -17.42 -0.12 2.31
C ARG A 115 -16.95 0.92 3.32
N LEU A 116 -16.02 0.55 4.20
CA LEU A 116 -15.51 1.42 5.27
C LEU A 116 -14.57 2.51 4.73
N SER A 117 -13.81 2.20 3.69
CA SER A 117 -12.92 3.17 3.05
C SER A 117 -13.65 4.08 2.06
N GLY A 118 -14.84 3.71 1.58
CA GLY A 118 -15.54 4.41 0.50
C GLY A 118 -14.86 4.26 -0.86
N VAL A 119 -13.82 3.42 -0.98
CA VAL A 119 -13.12 3.14 -2.24
C VAL A 119 -13.73 1.89 -2.85
N VAL A 120 -14.77 2.08 -3.66
CA VAL A 120 -15.58 0.99 -4.25
C VAL A 120 -14.74 0.00 -5.05
N GLU A 121 -13.66 0.47 -5.69
CA GLU A 121 -12.77 -0.38 -6.47
C GLU A 121 -11.82 -1.27 -5.64
N MET A 122 -11.84 -1.16 -4.31
CA MET A 122 -10.92 -1.87 -3.41
C MET A 122 -11.49 -3.22 -2.99
N SER A 123 -11.74 -4.09 -3.97
CA SER A 123 -12.27 -5.43 -3.73
C SER A 123 -11.27 -6.31 -2.97
N GLU A 124 -11.77 -7.37 -2.32
CA GLU A 124 -10.94 -8.35 -1.64
C GLU A 124 -9.90 -8.98 -2.59
N ALA A 125 -10.30 -9.36 -3.80
CA ALA A 125 -9.39 -9.92 -4.81
C ALA A 125 -8.21 -8.98 -5.12
N ARG A 126 -8.48 -7.68 -5.17
CA ARG A 126 -7.47 -6.66 -5.42
C ARG A 126 -6.52 -6.52 -4.24
N LEU A 127 -7.05 -6.51 -3.01
CA LEU A 127 -6.26 -6.47 -1.79
C LEU A 127 -5.35 -7.72 -1.68
N ARG A 128 -5.86 -8.91 -2.00
CA ARG A 128 -5.06 -10.15 -2.05
C ARG A 128 -3.92 -10.06 -3.05
N THR A 129 -4.22 -9.58 -4.25
CA THR A 129 -3.23 -9.45 -5.33
C THR A 129 -2.15 -8.46 -4.93
N ALA A 130 -2.53 -7.30 -4.38
CA ALA A 130 -1.58 -6.30 -3.93
C ALA A 130 -0.66 -6.83 -2.82
N GLN A 131 -1.19 -7.58 -1.85
CA GLN A 131 -0.36 -8.15 -0.77
C GLN A 131 0.72 -9.11 -1.29
N VAL A 132 0.44 -9.88 -2.34
CA VAL A 132 1.42 -10.80 -2.94
C VAL A 132 2.48 -10.06 -3.76
N CYS A 133 2.16 -8.86 -4.26
CA CYS A 133 3.05 -8.05 -5.10
C CYS A 133 3.83 -6.97 -4.34
N THR A 134 3.54 -6.75 -3.05
CA THR A 134 4.20 -5.76 -2.17
C THR A 134 5.14 -6.43 -1.18
#